data_AF-A0A4U3LZN4-F1
#
_entry.id   AF-A0A4U3LZN4-F1
#
_cell.length_a   1.000
_cell.length_b   1.000
_cell.length_c   1.000
_cell.angle_alpha   90.00
_cell.angle_beta   90.00
_cell.angle_gamma   90.00
#
_symmetry.space_group_name_H-M   'P 1'
#
loop_
_entity.id
_entity.type
_entity.pdbx_description
1 polymer ?
#
loop_
_entity_poly.entity_id
_entity_poly.type
_entity_poly.pdbx_seq_one_letter_code
_entity_poly.pdbx_strand_id
1 'polypeptide(L)'
;MTDQVLPPDGTGFYLAGGELTVAGLDEMDGGTVDISVTARLLGGLDVTLASRSTARLGERTVLPLQTRPMMLSSLPSSVRVQLRAASTEADWRLVLHFRNHAGTSLTWNAEVPTEAFDAGWQAPLAELLTIDCAVDAPAPQSPTTAVVHHPSDEYYELLVDGRQAGLLVYHVIGSHLSITHTMIEPTYRGRGLSWALVGGALDDIRTKYPTVSNYCPVVSRFVDKNPQYGDLLAEPRPAP
;
A
#
# COMPACT_ATOMS: atom_id res chain seq x y z
N MET A 1 -6.48 24.33 -2.21
CA MET A 1 -6.81 24.60 -0.80
C MET A 1 -8.26 24.21 -0.58
N THR A 2 -8.50 22.93 -0.26
CA THR A 2 -9.76 22.49 0.33
C THR A 2 -9.38 21.44 1.34
N ASP A 3 -9.50 21.87 2.59
CA ASP A 3 -9.39 21.09 3.80
C ASP A 3 -10.30 19.86 3.69
N GLN A 4 -9.73 18.67 3.50
CA GLN A 4 -10.48 17.43 3.63
C GLN A 4 -10.51 17.07 5.11
N VAL A 5 -11.52 17.63 5.79
CA VAL A 5 -11.94 17.16 7.10
C VAL A 5 -12.31 15.68 6.97
N LEU A 6 -11.58 14.86 7.73
CA LEU A 6 -11.80 13.44 7.94
C LEU A 6 -13.27 13.22 8.39
N PRO A 7 -14.09 12.39 7.72
CA PRO A 7 -15.37 12.00 8.29
C PRO A 7 -15.10 11.08 9.51
N PRO A 8 -15.80 11.29 10.64
CA PRO A 8 -15.47 10.70 11.95
C PRO A 8 -15.85 9.21 12.12
N ASP A 9 -16.21 8.51 11.06
CA ASP A 9 -16.90 7.22 11.08
C ASP A 9 -16.06 6.05 10.52
N GLY A 10 -14.81 6.29 10.07
CA GLY A 10 -13.96 5.22 9.51
C GLY A 10 -14.46 4.68 8.17
N THR A 11 -15.34 5.42 7.49
CA THR A 11 -15.91 5.04 6.19
C THR A 11 -14.80 4.92 5.14
N GLY A 12 -14.75 3.76 4.48
CA GLY A 12 -13.80 3.46 3.40
C GLY A 12 -12.53 2.71 3.82
N PHE A 13 -12.34 2.40 5.11
CA PHE A 13 -11.27 1.51 5.57
C PHE A 13 -11.69 0.04 5.49
N TYR A 14 -10.85 -0.81 4.90
CA TYR A 14 -11.03 -2.25 4.84
C TYR A 14 -9.82 -2.99 5.38
N LEU A 15 -10.04 -4.16 5.98
CA LEU A 15 -8.98 -5.06 6.43
C LEU A 15 -8.16 -5.51 5.21
N ALA A 16 -6.91 -5.08 5.17
CA ALA A 16 -5.99 -5.31 4.06
C ALA A 16 -4.91 -6.35 4.39
N GLY A 17 -4.68 -6.61 5.68
CA GLY A 17 -3.70 -7.57 6.13
C GLY A 17 -3.67 -7.70 7.66
N GLY A 18 -2.82 -8.58 8.14
CA GLY A 18 -2.55 -8.73 9.56
C GLY A 18 -1.37 -9.65 9.78
N GLU A 19 -0.75 -9.53 10.95
CA GLU A 19 0.42 -10.29 11.34
C GLU A 19 0.38 -10.61 12.83
N LEU A 20 0.90 -11.79 13.18
CA LEU A 20 1.18 -12.17 14.55
C LEU A 20 2.69 -12.16 14.75
N THR A 21 3.16 -11.33 15.67
CA THR A 21 4.54 -11.36 16.13
C THR A 21 4.61 -12.12 17.44
N VAL A 22 5.58 -13.00 17.55
CA VAL A 22 5.98 -13.61 18.81
C VAL A 22 7.45 -13.34 19.07
N ALA A 23 7.79 -12.98 20.30
CA ALA A 23 9.17 -12.78 20.74
C ALA A 23 9.36 -13.43 22.12
N GLY A 24 10.59 -13.87 22.41
CA GLY A 24 10.93 -14.46 23.72
C GLY A 24 10.55 -15.93 23.88
N LEU A 25 10.37 -16.66 22.76
CA LEU A 25 10.25 -18.12 22.81
C LEU A 25 11.65 -18.75 22.89
N ASP A 26 11.82 -19.71 23.79
CA ASP A 26 13.02 -20.54 23.83
C ASP A 26 13.04 -21.51 22.63
N GLU A 27 14.23 -21.85 22.11
CA GLU A 27 14.37 -22.74 20.93
C GLU A 27 13.73 -24.12 21.17
N MET A 28 13.70 -24.56 22.44
CA MET A 28 13.09 -25.82 22.85
C MET A 28 11.55 -25.77 22.94
N ASP A 29 10.96 -24.58 23.08
CA ASP A 29 9.51 -24.36 23.17
C ASP A 29 8.88 -23.97 21.82
N GLY A 30 9.69 -23.95 20.75
CA GLY A 30 9.30 -23.68 19.37
C GLY A 30 8.30 -24.69 18.81
N GLY A 31 7.02 -24.50 19.12
CA GLY A 31 5.91 -25.32 18.62
C GLY A 31 5.27 -24.80 17.33
N THR A 32 4.11 -25.36 17.00
CA THR A 32 3.21 -24.79 16.01
C THR A 32 2.22 -23.84 16.65
N VAL A 33 1.82 -22.80 15.92
CA VAL A 33 0.73 -21.90 16.31
C VAL A 33 -0.47 -21.98 15.38
N ASP A 34 -1.65 -21.91 15.98
CA ASP A 34 -2.93 -21.70 15.32
C ASP A 34 -3.60 -20.46 15.92
N ILE A 35 -3.84 -19.44 15.09
CA ILE A 35 -4.54 -18.21 15.47
C ILE A 35 -5.75 -17.99 14.58
N SER A 36 -6.82 -17.52 15.20
CA SER A 36 -8.01 -17.03 14.50
C SER A 36 -8.53 -15.74 15.14
N VAL A 37 -8.90 -14.80 14.30
CA VAL A 37 -9.61 -13.58 14.66
C VAL A 37 -11.00 -13.68 14.05
N THR A 38 -12.03 -13.64 14.87
CA THR A 38 -13.42 -13.83 14.47
C THR A 38 -14.26 -12.63 14.86
N ALA A 39 -15.11 -12.18 13.94
CA ALA A 39 -16.10 -11.15 14.19
C ALA A 39 -17.49 -11.74 14.12
N ARG A 40 -18.31 -11.43 15.13
CA ARG A 40 -19.73 -11.74 15.11
C ARG A 40 -20.49 -10.59 14.45
N LEU A 41 -20.91 -10.80 13.21
CA LEU A 41 -21.57 -9.77 12.41
C LEU A 41 -23.04 -9.58 12.82
N LEU A 42 -23.61 -8.45 12.39
CA LEU A 42 -25.04 -8.18 12.50
C LEU A 42 -25.82 -9.30 11.78
N GLY A 43 -26.64 -10.04 12.53
CA GLY A 43 -27.31 -11.27 12.07
C GLY A 43 -26.79 -12.56 12.74
N GLY A 44 -25.76 -12.46 13.60
CA GLY A 44 -25.30 -13.57 14.43
C GLY A 44 -24.32 -14.53 13.74
N LEU A 45 -23.85 -14.20 12.54
CA LEU A 45 -22.85 -14.96 11.80
C LEU A 45 -21.44 -14.68 12.34
N ASP A 46 -20.71 -15.73 12.71
CA ASP A 46 -19.29 -15.64 13.04
C ASP A 46 -18.46 -15.77 11.76
N VAL A 47 -17.64 -14.74 11.48
CA VAL A 47 -16.76 -14.69 10.30
C VAL A 47 -15.31 -14.59 10.76
N THR A 48 -14.46 -15.48 10.26
CA THR A 48 -13.01 -15.39 10.44
C THR A 48 -12.46 -14.25 9.59
N LEU A 49 -11.95 -13.20 10.24
CA LEU A 49 -11.34 -12.04 9.60
C LEU A 49 -9.90 -12.30 9.20
N ALA A 50 -9.15 -12.93 10.10
CA ALA A 50 -7.74 -13.24 9.94
C ALA A 50 -7.45 -14.59 10.60
N SER A 51 -6.65 -15.43 9.96
CA SER A 51 -6.20 -16.67 10.58
C SER A 51 -4.83 -17.09 10.08
N ARG A 52 -4.17 -17.92 10.87
CA ARG A 52 -2.95 -18.63 10.48
C ARG A 52 -2.94 -19.97 11.20
N SER A 53 -2.70 -21.03 10.46
CA SER A 53 -2.66 -22.39 11.00
C SER A 53 -1.31 -23.04 10.76
N THR A 54 -0.90 -23.94 11.66
CA THR A 54 0.27 -24.80 11.51
C THR A 54 1.58 -24.05 11.20
N ALA A 55 1.76 -22.86 11.78
CA ALA A 55 2.98 -22.08 11.58
C ALA A 55 4.04 -22.44 12.63
N ARG A 56 5.27 -22.74 12.19
CA ARG A 56 6.40 -22.96 13.10
C ARG A 56 6.84 -21.66 13.74
N LEU A 57 7.14 -21.72 15.03
CA LEU A 57 7.67 -20.62 15.81
C LEU A 57 9.17 -20.82 16.03
N GLY A 58 9.92 -19.72 16.00
CA GLY A 58 11.27 -19.59 16.55
C GLY A 58 11.35 -18.38 17.50
N GLU A 59 12.56 -18.06 17.98
CA GLU A 59 12.82 -17.07 19.03
C GLU A 59 12.18 -15.70 18.80
N ARG A 60 12.17 -15.24 17.53
CA ARG A 60 11.42 -14.07 17.08
C ARG A 60 10.83 -14.33 15.70
N THR A 61 9.51 -14.50 15.65
CA THR A 61 8.82 -14.88 14.41
C THR A 61 7.71 -13.89 14.10
N VAL A 62 7.69 -13.39 12.86
CA VAL A 62 6.58 -12.59 12.32
C VAL A 62 5.82 -13.47 11.34
N LEU A 63 4.54 -13.71 11.63
CA LEU A 63 3.68 -14.60 10.87
C LEU A 63 2.58 -13.81 10.17
N PRO A 64 2.61 -13.72 8.82
CA PRO A 64 1.54 -13.06 8.09
C PRO A 64 0.26 -13.90 8.17
N LEU A 65 -0.85 -13.23 8.51
CA LEU A 65 -2.17 -13.84 8.60
C LEU A 65 -2.85 -13.84 7.24
N GLN A 66 -3.61 -14.90 6.96
CA GLN A 66 -4.53 -14.93 5.85
C GLN A 66 -5.76 -14.10 6.22
N THR A 67 -5.92 -12.94 5.58
CA THR A 67 -7.03 -12.04 5.87
C THR A 67 -8.10 -12.08 4.80
N ARG A 68 -9.36 -11.93 5.23
CA ARG A 68 -10.49 -11.72 4.33
C ARG A 68 -10.81 -10.23 4.27
N PRO A 69 -10.90 -9.61 3.07
CA PRO A 69 -11.28 -8.21 2.96
C PRO A 69 -12.64 -7.97 3.60
N MET A 70 -12.68 -7.03 4.55
CA MET A 70 -13.88 -6.68 5.29
C MET A 70 -13.84 -5.18 5.63
N MET A 71 -14.95 -4.47 5.43
CA MET A 71 -15.03 -3.06 5.80
C MET A 71 -15.01 -2.90 7.33
N LEU A 72 -14.21 -1.96 7.83
CA LEU A 72 -14.12 -1.66 9.26
C LEU A 72 -15.49 -1.25 9.83
N SER A 73 -16.27 -0.47 9.08
CA SER A 73 -17.63 -0.08 9.46
C SER A 73 -18.64 -1.22 9.54
N SER A 74 -18.30 -2.39 8.98
CA SER A 74 -19.12 -3.60 9.07
C SER A 74 -18.71 -4.51 10.22
N LEU A 75 -17.61 -4.21 10.91
CA LEU A 75 -17.15 -4.96 12.06
C LEU A 75 -17.91 -4.54 13.33
N PRO A 76 -18.14 -5.48 14.27
CA PRO A 76 -18.65 -5.16 15.60
C PRO A 76 -17.64 -4.30 16.40
N SER A 77 -18.03 -3.82 17.58
CA SER A 77 -17.13 -3.06 18.46
C SER A 77 -15.96 -3.88 19.04
N SER A 78 -16.08 -5.21 19.04
CA SER A 78 -15.05 -6.13 19.52
C SER A 78 -14.95 -7.38 18.64
N VAL A 79 -13.74 -7.92 18.53
CA VAL A 79 -13.46 -9.17 17.82
C VAL A 79 -12.95 -10.21 18.81
N ARG A 80 -13.26 -11.48 18.56
CA ARG A 80 -12.72 -12.57 19.36
C ARG A 80 -11.42 -13.05 18.74
N VAL A 81 -10.34 -12.96 19.52
CA VAL A 81 -9.03 -13.52 19.19
C VAL A 81 -8.86 -14.82 19.94
N GLN A 82 -8.58 -15.90 19.22
CA GLN A 82 -8.26 -17.19 19.81
C GLN A 82 -6.93 -17.71 19.26
N LEU A 83 -6.05 -18.10 20.17
CA LEU A 83 -4.68 -18.53 19.89
C LEU A 83 -4.44 -19.91 20.51
N ARG A 84 -3.71 -20.77 19.82
CA ARG A 84 -3.25 -22.06 20.35
C ARG A 84 -1.76 -22.18 20.04
N ALA A 85 -0.96 -22.28 21.09
CA ALA A 85 0.48 -22.48 21.00
C ALA A 85 0.96 -23.36 22.16
N ALA A 86 2.20 -23.82 22.09
CA ALA A 86 2.82 -24.63 23.14
C ALA A 86 3.15 -23.81 24.41
N SER A 87 3.43 -22.52 24.26
CA SER A 87 3.74 -21.61 25.36
C SER A 87 2.89 -20.35 25.29
N THR A 88 2.47 -19.86 26.45
CA THR A 88 1.76 -18.58 26.63
C THR A 88 2.65 -17.51 27.26
N GLU A 89 3.89 -17.84 27.61
CA GLU A 89 4.81 -16.97 28.36
C GLU A 89 5.62 -16.01 27.48
N ALA A 90 5.46 -16.11 26.16
CA ALA A 90 6.11 -15.24 25.18
C ALA A 90 5.37 -13.90 24.99
N ASP A 91 6.05 -12.94 24.38
CA ASP A 91 5.48 -11.65 24.00
C ASP A 91 4.70 -11.79 22.69
N TRP A 92 3.40 -12.02 22.80
CA TRP A 92 2.49 -12.17 21.67
C TRP A 92 1.87 -10.83 21.29
N ARG A 93 2.05 -10.41 20.04
CA ARG A 93 1.47 -9.17 19.50
C ARG A 93 0.74 -9.42 18.19
N LEU A 94 -0.52 -9.05 18.15
CA LEU A 94 -1.38 -9.16 16.97
C LEU A 94 -1.60 -7.78 16.37
N VAL A 95 -1.29 -7.64 15.08
CA VAL A 95 -1.48 -6.42 14.32
C VAL A 95 -2.46 -6.69 13.17
N LEU A 96 -3.48 -5.85 13.02
CA LEU A 96 -4.37 -5.84 11.86
C LEU A 96 -4.24 -4.51 11.14
N HIS A 97 -4.07 -4.56 9.82
CA HIS A 97 -3.90 -3.39 8.99
C HIS A 97 -5.18 -3.09 8.22
N PHE A 98 -5.71 -1.90 8.41
CA PHE A 98 -6.83 -1.36 7.66
C PHE A 98 -6.33 -0.28 6.71
N ARG A 99 -6.83 -0.28 5.49
CA ARG A 99 -6.45 0.72 4.47
C ARG A 99 -7.68 1.32 3.86
N ASN A 100 -7.59 2.59 3.47
CA ASN A 100 -8.61 3.21 2.63
C ASN A 100 -8.10 3.41 1.19
N HIS A 101 -9.02 3.74 0.28
CA HIS A 101 -8.68 4.03 -1.12
C HIS A 101 -7.83 5.30 -1.29
N ALA A 102 -7.78 6.17 -0.28
CA ALA A 102 -6.98 7.39 -0.28
C ALA A 102 -5.52 7.17 0.17
N GLY A 103 -5.14 5.94 0.55
CA GLY A 103 -3.79 5.59 1.00
C GLY A 103 -3.52 5.82 2.48
N THR A 104 -4.51 6.29 3.26
CA THR A 104 -4.43 6.31 4.73
C THR A 104 -4.51 4.88 5.25
N SER A 105 -3.72 4.59 6.28
CA SER A 105 -3.75 3.30 6.98
C SER A 105 -4.13 3.52 8.44
N LEU A 106 -4.87 2.56 8.99
CA LEU A 106 -5.07 2.40 10.42
C LEU A 106 -4.44 1.08 10.81
N THR A 107 -3.79 1.08 11.96
CA THR A 107 -3.23 -0.12 12.54
C THR A 107 -3.95 -0.40 13.85
N TRP A 108 -4.57 -1.59 13.93
CA TRP A 108 -5.05 -2.14 15.18
C TRP A 108 -3.93 -2.99 15.77
N ASN A 109 -3.45 -2.63 16.95
CA ASN A 109 -2.31 -3.29 17.58
C ASN A 109 -2.69 -3.74 18.98
N ALA A 110 -2.60 -5.05 19.22
CA ALA A 110 -2.93 -5.66 20.49
C ALA A 110 -1.80 -6.53 21.01
N GLU A 111 -1.48 -6.37 22.28
CA GLU A 111 -0.79 -7.40 23.05
C GLU A 111 -1.80 -8.49 23.37
N VAL A 112 -1.47 -9.72 22.99
CA VAL A 112 -2.38 -10.86 23.12
C VAL A 112 -2.25 -11.39 24.54
N PRO A 113 -3.29 -11.25 25.37
CA PRO A 113 -3.20 -11.68 26.76
C PRO A 113 -3.46 -13.18 26.88
N THR A 114 -3.19 -13.75 28.05
CA THR A 114 -3.31 -15.20 28.28
C THR A 114 -4.74 -15.73 28.05
N GLU A 115 -5.79 -14.91 28.21
CA GLU A 115 -7.17 -15.33 27.94
C GLU A 115 -7.43 -15.70 26.47
N ALA A 116 -6.59 -15.21 25.55
CA ALA A 116 -6.68 -15.58 24.14
C ALA A 116 -6.39 -17.06 23.90
N PHE A 117 -5.67 -17.72 24.81
CA PHE A 117 -5.31 -19.14 24.71
C PHE A 117 -6.39 -20.09 25.21
N ASP A 118 -7.36 -19.58 25.98
CA ASP A 118 -8.45 -20.35 26.56
C ASP A 118 -9.71 -20.27 25.67
N ALA A 119 -10.77 -19.63 26.18
CA ALA A 119 -12.06 -19.46 25.51
C ALA A 119 -12.02 -18.41 24.38
N GLY A 120 -10.92 -17.67 24.25
CA GLY A 120 -10.73 -16.57 23.32
C GLY A 120 -10.99 -15.21 23.97
N TRP A 121 -10.10 -14.27 23.70
CA TRP A 121 -10.12 -12.92 24.23
C TRP A 121 -11.02 -12.01 23.37
N GLN A 122 -11.86 -11.21 24.02
CA GLN A 122 -12.68 -10.19 23.35
C GLN A 122 -11.90 -8.88 23.29
N ALA A 123 -11.37 -8.59 22.11
CA ALA A 123 -10.48 -7.48 21.88
C ALA A 123 -11.26 -6.26 21.35
N PRO A 124 -11.19 -5.09 21.99
CA PRO A 124 -11.89 -3.89 21.53
C PRO A 124 -11.24 -3.36 20.25
N LEU A 125 -12.04 -3.17 19.18
CA LEU A 125 -11.51 -2.66 17.91
C LEU A 125 -11.18 -1.17 18.00
N ALA A 126 -12.12 -0.34 18.46
CA ALA A 126 -11.94 1.11 18.46
C ALA A 126 -10.80 1.60 19.37
N GLU A 127 -10.58 0.95 20.51
CA GLU A 127 -9.63 1.39 21.54
C GLU A 127 -8.16 1.17 21.15
N LEU A 128 -7.91 0.16 20.31
CA LEU A 128 -6.57 -0.24 19.90
C LEU A 128 -6.27 0.16 18.44
N LEU A 129 -7.24 0.79 17.77
CA LEU A 129 -7.03 1.41 16.47
C LEU A 129 -6.23 2.68 16.65
N THR A 130 -5.08 2.71 16.02
CA THR A 130 -4.25 3.90 15.88
C THR A 130 -4.29 4.35 14.42
N ILE A 131 -4.45 5.65 14.22
CA ILE A 131 -4.18 6.24 12.91
C ILE A 131 -2.67 6.21 12.77
N ASP A 132 -2.19 5.62 11.68
CA ASP A 132 -0.78 5.70 11.32
C ASP A 132 -0.49 7.14 10.85
N CYS A 133 -0.37 8.07 11.79
CA CYS A 133 0.24 9.37 11.55
C CYS A 133 1.74 9.09 11.36
N ALA A 134 2.22 9.24 10.13
CA ALA A 134 3.61 8.96 9.77
C ALA A 134 4.63 9.68 10.69
N VAL A 135 5.13 8.98 11.72
CA VAL A 135 6.31 9.37 12.51
C VAL A 135 7.11 8.12 12.90
N ASP A 136 8.22 7.93 12.20
CA ASP A 136 9.49 7.28 12.58
C ASP A 136 9.53 5.78 13.01
N ALA A 137 9.36 4.88 12.03
CA ALA A 137 9.93 3.53 12.01
C ALA A 137 10.73 3.37 10.69
N PRO A 138 11.79 2.53 10.59
CA PRO A 138 12.48 2.35 9.32
C PRO A 138 11.47 1.80 8.31
N ALA A 139 11.25 2.56 7.24
CA ALA A 139 10.08 2.47 6.38
C ALA A 139 9.81 1.03 5.88
N PRO A 140 8.53 0.58 5.79
CA PRO A 140 8.20 -0.44 4.81
C PRO A 140 8.60 0.16 3.47
N GLN A 141 9.47 -0.53 2.73
CA GLN A 141 9.97 -0.05 1.45
C GLN A 141 8.76 0.40 0.62
N SER A 142 8.70 1.69 0.31
CA SER A 142 7.71 2.21 -0.63
C SER A 142 7.74 1.31 -1.86
N PRO A 143 6.59 1.02 -2.51
CA PRO A 143 6.60 0.19 -3.70
C PRO A 143 7.70 0.75 -4.61
N THR A 144 8.67 -0.09 -4.95
CA THR A 144 9.86 0.39 -5.62
C THR A 144 9.42 0.82 -7.00
N THR A 145 9.32 2.14 -7.17
CA THR A 145 8.94 2.75 -8.43
C THR A 145 10.22 3.07 -9.18
N ALA A 146 10.34 2.50 -10.38
CA ALA A 146 11.47 2.77 -11.27
C ALA A 146 10.94 3.23 -12.61
N VAL A 147 11.52 4.29 -13.15
CA VAL A 147 11.26 4.73 -14.53
C VAL A 147 12.41 4.23 -15.37
N VAL A 148 12.13 3.32 -16.30
CA VAL A 148 13.11 2.70 -17.19
C VAL A 148 12.94 3.31 -18.58
N HIS A 149 14.04 3.70 -19.20
CA HIS A 149 14.04 4.26 -20.55
C HIS A 149 14.28 3.16 -21.59
N HIS A 150 13.39 3.03 -22.56
CA HIS A 150 13.51 2.11 -23.70
C HIS A 150 13.70 2.91 -24.99
N PRO A 151 14.94 3.38 -25.28
CA PRO A 151 15.19 4.30 -26.40
C PRO A 151 14.95 3.67 -27.77
N SER A 152 15.14 2.36 -27.93
CA SER A 152 14.91 1.66 -29.19
C SER A 152 13.44 1.58 -29.57
N ASP A 153 12.56 1.66 -28.57
CA ASP A 153 11.11 1.53 -28.74
C ASP A 153 10.37 2.86 -28.46
N GLU A 154 11.12 3.93 -28.19
CA GLU A 154 10.64 5.30 -27.95
C GLU A 154 9.60 5.43 -26.81
N TYR A 155 9.82 4.74 -25.69
CA TYR A 155 8.99 4.94 -24.49
C TYR A 155 9.77 4.88 -23.17
N TYR A 156 9.17 5.44 -22.14
CA TYR A 156 9.56 5.23 -20.75
C TYR A 156 8.54 4.32 -20.08
N GLU A 157 9.03 3.32 -19.36
CA GLU A 157 8.24 2.38 -18.60
C GLU A 157 8.27 2.72 -17.12
N LEU A 158 7.11 2.76 -16.49
CA LEU A 158 7.01 2.77 -15.04
C LEU A 158 6.89 1.34 -14.54
N LEU A 159 7.85 0.90 -13.71
CA LEU A 159 7.78 -0.32 -12.94
C LEU A 159 7.32 -0.01 -11.51
N VAL A 160 6.41 -0.82 -10.99
CA VAL A 160 6.02 -0.87 -9.57
C VAL A 160 6.35 -2.27 -9.09
N ASP A 161 7.30 -2.40 -8.18
CA ASP A 161 7.77 -3.70 -7.66
C ASP A 161 8.17 -4.67 -8.80
N GLY A 162 8.83 -4.13 -9.83
CA GLY A 162 9.31 -4.86 -11.00
C GLY A 162 8.23 -5.21 -12.04
N ARG A 163 6.99 -4.73 -11.89
CA ARG A 163 5.90 -4.97 -12.84
C ARG A 163 5.54 -3.70 -13.59
N GLN A 164 5.30 -3.82 -14.90
CA GLN A 164 4.83 -2.70 -15.73
C GLN A 164 3.52 -2.11 -15.16
N ALA A 165 3.56 -0.83 -14.83
CA ALA A 165 2.46 -0.07 -14.28
C ALA A 165 2.03 1.09 -15.18
N GLY A 166 2.89 1.51 -16.12
CA GLY A 166 2.57 2.57 -17.05
C GLY A 166 3.63 2.81 -18.11
N LEU A 167 3.27 3.61 -19.11
CA LEU A 167 4.11 3.95 -20.26
C LEU A 167 3.96 5.44 -20.59
N LEU A 168 5.06 6.09 -20.95
CA LEU A 168 5.09 7.39 -21.60
C LEU A 168 5.76 7.22 -22.96
N VAL A 169 4.97 7.38 -24.02
CA VAL A 169 5.40 7.19 -25.41
C VAL A 169 5.79 8.52 -26.01
N TYR A 170 6.90 8.52 -26.74
CA TYR A 170 7.40 9.66 -27.47
C TYR A 170 7.83 9.25 -28.88
N HIS A 171 8.20 10.24 -29.71
CA HIS A 171 8.87 10.02 -30.98
C HIS A 171 10.03 11.00 -31.14
N VAL A 172 11.13 10.57 -31.77
CA VAL A 172 12.28 11.44 -32.06
C VAL A 172 12.39 11.69 -33.56
N ILE A 173 12.45 12.95 -33.94
CA ILE A 173 12.72 13.40 -35.32
C ILE A 173 13.95 14.30 -35.28
N GLY A 174 15.09 13.78 -35.75
CA GLY A 174 16.37 14.48 -35.62
C GLY A 174 16.75 14.68 -34.17
N SER A 175 16.86 15.94 -33.72
CA SER A 175 17.13 16.30 -32.32
C SER A 175 15.89 16.74 -31.54
N HIS A 176 14.70 16.56 -32.12
CA HIS A 176 13.43 17.01 -31.54
C HIS A 176 12.63 15.82 -31.00
N LEU A 177 12.14 15.92 -29.78
CA LEU A 177 11.32 14.88 -29.14
C LEU A 177 9.86 15.34 -29.02
N SER A 178 8.92 14.48 -29.42
CA SER A 178 7.48 14.72 -29.33
C SER A 178 6.84 13.72 -28.38
N ILE A 179 6.31 14.18 -27.24
CA ILE A 179 5.56 13.33 -26.30
C ILE A 179 4.13 13.20 -26.77
N THR A 180 3.66 11.97 -26.99
CA THR A 180 2.34 11.70 -27.60
C THR A 180 1.32 11.18 -26.60
N HIS A 181 1.72 10.23 -25.76
CA HIS A 181 0.76 9.55 -24.89
C HIS A 181 1.37 9.13 -23.56
N THR A 182 0.54 9.11 -22.52
CA THR A 182 0.87 8.57 -21.21
C THR A 182 -0.27 7.69 -20.75
N MET A 183 0.03 6.44 -20.41
CA MET A 183 -0.95 5.46 -19.95
C MET A 183 -0.51 4.88 -18.61
N ILE A 184 -1.43 4.80 -17.67
CA ILE A 184 -1.28 4.01 -16.44
C ILE A 184 -2.26 2.84 -16.51
N GLU A 185 -1.76 1.65 -16.23
CA GLU A 185 -2.52 0.43 -16.21
C GLU A 185 -3.68 0.55 -15.19
N PRO A 186 -4.93 0.14 -15.51
CA PRO A 186 -6.11 0.42 -14.68
C PRO A 186 -5.97 0.06 -13.21
N THR A 187 -5.30 -1.05 -12.90
CA THR A 187 -5.05 -1.54 -11.54
C THR A 187 -4.15 -0.63 -10.70
N TYR A 188 -3.38 0.24 -11.35
CA TYR A 188 -2.42 1.18 -10.75
C TYR A 188 -2.91 2.64 -10.77
N ARG A 189 -4.07 2.93 -11.36
CA ARG A 189 -4.64 4.29 -11.42
C ARG A 189 -5.03 4.81 -10.03
N GLY A 190 -5.13 6.14 -9.91
CA GLY A 190 -5.51 6.81 -8.66
C GLY A 190 -4.39 6.93 -7.61
N ARG A 191 -3.19 6.42 -7.91
CA ARG A 191 -2.05 6.36 -6.97
C ARG A 191 -0.97 7.43 -7.20
N GLY A 192 -1.25 8.44 -8.03
CA GLY A 192 -0.26 9.47 -8.41
C GLY A 192 0.87 8.99 -9.33
N LEU A 193 0.84 7.73 -9.79
CA LEU A 193 1.91 7.10 -10.56
C LEU A 193 2.20 7.77 -11.92
N SER A 194 1.22 8.43 -12.53
CA SER A 194 1.47 9.23 -13.74
C SER A 194 2.36 10.44 -13.47
N TRP A 195 2.34 11.02 -12.26
CA TRP A 195 3.24 12.12 -11.91
C TRP A 195 4.67 11.62 -11.73
N ALA A 196 4.85 10.45 -11.10
CA ALA A 196 6.17 9.83 -10.96
C ALA A 196 6.79 9.49 -12.33
N LEU A 197 6.00 8.86 -13.22
CA LEU A 197 6.43 8.53 -14.56
C LEU A 197 6.78 9.78 -15.39
N VAL A 198 5.89 10.78 -15.43
CA VAL A 198 6.11 11.99 -16.21
C VAL A 198 7.31 12.78 -15.67
N GLY A 199 7.42 12.96 -14.35
CA GLY A 199 8.55 13.67 -13.75
C GLY A 199 9.89 13.00 -14.07
N GLY A 200 10.00 11.69 -13.83
CA GLY A 200 11.22 10.94 -14.13
C GLY A 200 11.61 10.97 -15.61
N ALA A 201 10.62 10.87 -16.51
CA ALA A 201 10.88 10.98 -17.94
C ALA A 201 11.32 12.40 -18.34
N LEU A 202 10.66 13.46 -17.86
CA LEU A 202 11.03 14.84 -18.21
C LEU A 202 12.40 15.24 -17.64
N ASP A 203 12.74 14.76 -16.44
CA ASP A 203 14.06 14.96 -15.83
C ASP A 203 15.19 14.34 -16.66
N ASP A 204 14.94 13.18 -17.28
CA ASP A 204 15.88 12.54 -18.20
C ASP A 204 15.90 13.25 -19.57
N ILE A 205 14.73 13.53 -20.14
CA ILE A 205 14.56 14.18 -21.45
C ILE A 205 15.27 15.53 -21.51
N ARG A 206 15.16 16.38 -20.47
CA ARG A 206 15.80 17.71 -20.47
C ARG A 206 17.32 17.66 -20.63
N THR A 207 17.94 16.55 -20.24
CA THR A 207 19.40 16.39 -20.33
C THR A 207 19.86 15.94 -21.71
N LYS A 208 18.94 15.42 -22.53
CA LYS A 208 19.25 14.73 -23.80
C LYS A 208 18.74 15.46 -25.02
N TYR A 209 17.61 16.15 -24.91
CA TYR A 209 16.94 16.74 -26.07
C TYR A 209 16.86 18.26 -25.94
N PRO A 210 17.33 19.02 -26.94
CA PRO A 210 17.32 20.48 -26.93
C PRO A 210 15.92 21.07 -27.18
N THR A 211 14.98 20.29 -27.71
CA THR A 211 13.63 20.78 -28.00
C THR A 211 12.61 19.67 -27.84
N VAL A 212 11.59 19.93 -27.02
CA VAL A 212 10.52 18.97 -26.72
C VAL A 212 9.17 19.59 -27.02
N SER A 213 8.33 18.89 -27.78
CA SER A 213 6.91 19.24 -27.94
C SER A 213 6.04 18.23 -27.19
N ASN A 214 4.96 18.71 -26.60
CA ASN A 214 4.01 17.86 -25.89
C ASN A 214 2.62 17.91 -26.54
N TYR A 215 2.11 16.74 -26.92
CA TYR A 215 0.73 16.55 -27.39
C TYR A 215 -0.12 15.79 -26.36
N CYS A 216 0.48 15.33 -25.26
CA CYS A 216 -0.19 14.57 -24.24
C CYS A 216 -0.86 15.48 -23.20
N PRO A 217 -2.19 15.39 -22.99
CA PRO A 217 -2.89 16.21 -22.00
C PRO A 217 -2.50 15.86 -20.56
N VAL A 218 -2.01 14.63 -20.30
CA VAL A 218 -1.51 14.23 -18.97
C VAL A 218 -0.25 15.01 -18.62
N VAL A 219 0.66 15.14 -19.58
CA VAL A 219 1.90 15.92 -19.41
C VAL A 219 1.59 17.41 -19.29
N SER A 220 0.61 17.94 -20.05
CA SER A 220 0.19 19.33 -19.89
C SER A 220 -0.27 19.62 -18.45
N ARG A 221 -1.16 18.78 -17.91
CA ARG A 221 -1.63 18.90 -16.51
C ARG A 221 -0.51 18.74 -15.49
N PHE A 222 0.51 17.95 -15.81
CA PHE A 222 1.68 17.79 -14.96
C PHE A 222 2.49 19.09 -14.92
N VAL A 223 2.81 19.67 -16.08
CA VAL A 223 3.58 20.92 -16.19
C VAL A 223 2.82 22.11 -15.59
N ASP A 224 1.50 22.19 -15.77
CA ASP A 224 0.67 23.22 -15.12
C ASP A 224 0.83 23.25 -13.60
N LYS A 225 1.08 22.09 -12.98
CA LYS A 225 1.31 21.93 -11.54
C LYS A 225 2.80 21.94 -11.15
N ASN A 226 3.69 21.89 -12.14
CA ASN A 226 5.14 21.81 -11.98
C ASN A 226 5.81 22.79 -12.96
N PRO A 227 5.71 24.10 -12.68
CA PRO A 227 6.15 25.14 -13.62
C PRO A 227 7.66 25.11 -13.92
N GLN A 228 8.45 24.41 -13.11
CA GLN A 228 9.89 24.18 -13.36
C GLN A 228 10.18 23.36 -14.62
N TYR A 229 9.16 22.76 -15.26
CA TYR A 229 9.29 22.09 -16.56
C TYR A 229 8.72 22.93 -17.71
N GLY A 230 8.26 24.16 -17.43
CA GLY A 230 7.63 25.02 -18.45
C GLY A 230 8.62 25.48 -19.52
N ASP A 231 9.90 25.61 -19.19
CA ASP A 231 10.99 25.96 -20.10
C ASP A 231 11.41 24.81 -21.02
N LEU A 232 11.13 23.56 -20.63
CA LEU A 232 11.44 22.37 -21.40
C LEU A 232 10.54 22.20 -22.63
N LEU A 233 9.28 22.63 -22.53
CA LEU A 233 8.28 22.42 -23.58
C LEU A 233 8.21 23.62 -24.52
N ALA A 234 8.54 23.37 -25.79
CA ALA A 234 8.25 24.29 -26.89
C ALA A 234 6.79 24.17 -27.33
N GLU A 235 6.27 25.21 -28.00
CA GLU A 235 4.94 25.17 -28.60
C GLU A 235 4.78 23.93 -29.48
N PRO A 236 3.63 23.21 -29.41
CA PRO A 236 3.39 22.07 -30.28
C PRO A 236 3.44 22.52 -31.73
N ARG A 237 4.32 21.89 -32.52
CA ARG A 237 4.34 22.12 -33.97
C ARG A 237 3.01 21.61 -34.54
N PRO A 238 2.27 22.38 -35.36
CA PRO A 238 1.10 21.86 -36.05
C PRO A 238 1.53 20.64 -36.87
N ALA A 239 0.69 19.60 -36.91
CA ALA A 239 0.91 18.49 -37.82
C ALA A 239 0.99 19.02 -39.26
N PRO A 240 1.90 18.49 -40.11
CA PRO A 240 1.96 18.88 -41.52
C PRO A 240 0.65 18.59 -42.25
#